data_AF-A0A7X9A633-F1
#
_entry.id   AF-A0A7X9A633-F1
#
_cell.length_a   1.000
_cell.length_b   1.000
_cell.length_c   1.000
_cell.angle_alpha   90.00
_cell.angle_beta   90.00
_cell.angle_gamma   90.00
#
_symmetry.space_group_name_H-M   'P 1'
#
loop_
_entity.id
_entity.type
_entity.pdbx_description
1 polymer ?
#
loop_
_entity_poly.entity_id
_entity_poly.type
_entity_poly.pdbx_seq_one_letter_code
_entity_poly.pdbx_strand_id
1 'polypeptide(L)'
;RAKLLEQFKNNPSSVILGANSFWEGVDVVGHTLSSVIIVKLPFWPPVLPTVSARLDRYRKMNKDGFYHYSLPQAIIRFKQGFGRLIRSGTDYGVVCILDKRIYEKRYGELFIRSLPGLKMDIMKTEELAGTIEKWLADKSN
;
A
#
# COMPACT_ATOMS: atom_id res chain seq x y z
N ARG A 1 17.56 3.79 -10.84
CA ARG A 1 16.34 4.20 -10.09
C ARG A 1 15.87 5.60 -10.48
N ALA A 2 16.72 6.63 -10.38
CA ALA A 2 16.39 7.99 -10.82
C ALA A 2 15.91 8.07 -12.29
N LYS A 3 16.65 7.43 -13.22
CA LYS A 3 16.28 7.37 -14.66
C LYS A 3 14.91 6.73 -14.94
N LEU A 4 14.50 5.71 -14.17
CA LEU A 4 13.17 5.07 -14.31
C LEU A 4 12.05 6.01 -13.87
N LEU A 5 12.28 6.76 -12.79
CA LEU A 5 11.31 7.74 -12.31
C LEU A 5 11.19 8.93 -13.27
N GLU A 6 12.30 9.37 -13.84
CA GLU A 6 12.32 10.40 -14.87
C GLU A 6 11.55 9.96 -16.12
N GLN A 7 11.79 8.74 -16.60
CA GLN A 7 11.03 8.15 -17.71
C GLN A 7 9.53 8.05 -17.43
N PHE A 8 9.16 7.68 -16.21
CA PHE A 8 7.75 7.61 -15.79
C PHE A 8 7.10 9.00 -15.76
N LYS A 9 7.77 10.01 -15.22
CA LYS A 9 7.25 11.39 -15.22
C LYS A 9 7.02 11.93 -16.63
N ASN A 10 7.87 11.56 -17.57
CA ASN A 10 7.81 12.00 -18.95
C ASN A 10 6.87 11.14 -19.82
N ASN A 11 6.27 10.07 -19.28
CA ASN A 11 5.40 9.17 -20.01
C ASN A 11 4.10 8.87 -19.24
N PRO A 12 3.02 9.65 -19.47
CA PRO A 12 1.79 9.59 -18.67
C PRO A 12 1.03 8.26 -18.78
N SER A 13 1.29 7.45 -19.81
CA SER A 13 0.66 6.12 -20.00
C SER A 13 1.57 4.96 -19.55
N SER A 14 2.55 5.23 -18.70
CA SER A 14 3.47 4.21 -18.20
C SER A 14 3.04 3.65 -16.84
N VAL A 15 3.46 2.42 -16.54
CA VAL A 15 3.23 1.76 -15.25
C VAL A 15 4.56 1.37 -14.66
N ILE A 16 4.80 1.70 -13.38
CA ILE A 16 5.94 1.18 -12.65
C ILE A 16 5.51 -0.04 -11.84
N LEU A 17 6.17 -1.17 -12.09
CA LEU A 17 6.05 -2.37 -11.28
C LEU A 17 7.14 -2.37 -10.21
N GLY A 18 6.73 -2.34 -8.95
CA GLY A 18 7.61 -2.31 -7.79
C GLY A 18 7.41 -3.53 -6.89
N ALA A 19 8.51 -4.14 -6.46
CA ALA A 19 8.52 -5.14 -5.40
C ALA A 19 8.74 -4.48 -4.02
N ASN A 20 9.26 -5.22 -3.03
CA ASN A 20 9.50 -4.72 -1.66
C ASN A 20 10.24 -3.38 -1.59
N SER A 21 11.15 -3.12 -2.55
CA SER A 21 11.92 -1.87 -2.63
C SER A 21 11.06 -0.62 -2.83
N PHE A 22 9.82 -0.76 -3.31
CA PHE A 22 8.90 0.38 -3.47
C PHE A 22 8.51 1.02 -2.13
N TRP A 23 8.39 0.19 -1.08
CA TRP A 23 8.06 0.64 0.28
C TRP A 23 9.21 1.40 0.96
N GLU A 24 10.45 1.12 0.57
CA GLU A 24 11.66 1.55 1.30
C GLU A 24 12.38 2.77 0.70
N GLY A 25 11.88 3.38 -0.38
CA GLY A 25 12.55 4.58 -0.90
C GLY A 25 12.26 4.99 -2.33
N VAL A 26 11.05 4.76 -2.84
CA VAL A 26 10.68 5.42 -4.09
C VAL A 26 10.02 6.74 -3.75
N ASP A 27 10.71 7.81 -4.11
CA ASP A 27 10.11 9.13 -4.15
C ASP A 27 9.59 9.38 -5.58
N VAL A 28 8.31 9.08 -5.83
CA VAL A 28 7.68 9.47 -7.09
C VAL A 28 7.04 10.85 -6.90
N VAL A 29 7.83 11.90 -7.13
CA VAL A 29 7.34 13.29 -7.10
C VAL A 29 6.65 13.62 -8.42
N GLY A 30 5.35 13.91 -8.42
CA GLY A 30 4.68 14.53 -9.57
C GLY A 30 3.15 14.37 -9.56
N HIS A 31 2.47 15.30 -10.25
CA HIS A 31 1.01 15.28 -10.48
C HIS A 31 0.49 14.04 -11.23
N THR A 32 1.40 13.18 -11.72
CA THR A 32 1.12 12.02 -12.57
C THR A 32 0.70 10.77 -11.80
N LEU A 33 0.83 10.73 -10.46
CA LEU A 33 0.59 9.51 -9.70
C LEU A 33 -0.86 9.40 -9.20
N SER A 34 -1.80 9.24 -10.14
CA SER A 34 -3.24 9.21 -9.85
C SER A 34 -3.73 7.87 -9.28
N SER A 35 -2.94 6.80 -9.34
CA SER A 35 -3.35 5.47 -8.87
C SER A 35 -2.18 4.62 -8.36
N VAL A 36 -2.38 3.89 -7.26
CA VAL A 36 -1.48 2.84 -6.79
C VAL A 36 -2.22 1.56 -6.50
N ILE A 37 -1.63 0.45 -6.95
CA ILE A 37 -2.15 -0.89 -6.79
C ILE A 37 -1.25 -1.66 -5.81
N ILE A 38 -1.83 -2.07 -4.69
CA ILE A 38 -1.21 -2.94 -3.68
C ILE A 38 -1.74 -4.35 -3.89
N VAL A 39 -0.92 -5.18 -4.54
CA VAL A 39 -1.26 -6.58 -4.83
C VAL A 39 -1.29 -7.46 -3.58
N LYS A 40 -0.52 -7.10 -2.54
CA LYS A 40 -0.40 -7.88 -1.30
C LYS A 40 -0.07 -6.98 -0.12
N LEU A 41 -0.68 -7.25 1.04
CA LEU A 41 -0.34 -6.55 2.28
C LEU A 41 1.15 -6.73 2.61
N PRO A 42 1.85 -5.67 3.06
CA PRO A 42 3.31 -5.60 3.15
C PRO A 42 3.89 -6.33 4.38
N PHE A 43 3.49 -7.58 4.57
CA PHE A 43 4.08 -8.47 5.58
C PHE A 43 5.45 -8.94 5.13
N TRP A 44 6.39 -8.98 6.09
CA TRP A 44 7.65 -9.66 5.87
C TRP A 44 7.45 -11.18 5.81
N PRO A 45 8.18 -11.90 4.93
CA PRO A 45 8.19 -13.36 4.96
C PRO A 45 8.66 -13.87 6.33
N PRO A 46 7.93 -14.79 6.98
CA PRO A 46 8.30 -15.30 8.30
C PRO A 46 9.60 -16.11 8.27
N VAL A 47 9.97 -16.65 7.10
CA VAL A 47 11.20 -17.43 6.88
C VAL A 47 12.47 -16.58 6.83
N LEU A 48 12.36 -15.25 6.82
CA LEU A 48 13.55 -14.39 6.90
C LEU A 48 14.20 -14.59 8.27
N PRO A 49 15.53 -14.82 8.34
CA PRO A 49 16.20 -15.12 9.62
C PRO A 49 15.95 -14.07 10.71
N THR A 50 15.97 -12.79 10.33
CA THR A 50 15.72 -11.67 11.25
C THR A 50 14.28 -11.65 11.77
N VAL A 51 13.30 -11.99 10.91
CA VAL A 51 11.89 -12.06 11.28
C VAL A 51 11.65 -13.28 12.17
N SER A 52 12.15 -14.45 11.77
CA SER A 52 12.03 -15.69 12.57
C SER A 52 12.59 -15.50 13.96
N ALA A 53 13.81 -14.93 14.10
CA ALA A 53 14.41 -14.68 15.40
C ALA A 53 13.56 -13.74 16.28
N ARG A 54 12.89 -12.75 15.67
CA ARG A 54 11.97 -11.86 16.38
C ARG A 54 10.71 -12.61 16.82
N LEU A 55 10.13 -13.42 15.94
CA LEU A 55 8.95 -14.23 16.26
C LEU A 55 9.25 -15.23 17.38
N ASP A 56 10.40 -15.89 17.35
CA ASP A 56 10.84 -16.80 18.41
C ASP A 56 11.00 -16.09 19.76
N ARG A 57 11.50 -14.85 19.75
CA ARG A 57 11.57 -14.03 20.96
C ARG A 57 10.18 -13.76 21.56
N TYR A 58 9.19 -13.39 20.74
CA TYR A 58 7.81 -13.20 21.25
C TYR A 58 7.19 -14.51 21.73
N ARG A 59 7.45 -15.62 21.03
CA ARG A 59 7.01 -16.95 21.45
C ARG A 59 7.57 -17.33 22.83
N LYS A 60 8.85 -17.08 23.08
CA LYS A 60 9.48 -17.29 24.42
C LYS A 60 8.87 -16.43 25.53
N MET A 61 8.22 -15.32 25.17
CA MET A 61 7.48 -14.46 26.10
C MET A 61 6.00 -14.84 26.25
N ASN A 62 5.57 -15.98 25.69
CA ASN A 62 4.16 -16.39 25.59
C ASN A 62 3.25 -15.33 24.92
N LYS A 63 3.79 -14.60 23.94
CA LYS A 63 3.06 -13.61 23.14
C LYS A 63 2.92 -14.05 21.71
N ASP A 64 1.80 -13.67 21.08
CA ASP A 64 1.58 -13.87 19.66
C ASP A 64 2.50 -12.91 18.85
N GLY A 65 3.52 -13.47 18.18
CA GLY A 65 4.46 -12.69 17.38
C GLY A 65 3.83 -12.05 16.13
N PHE A 66 2.74 -12.59 15.60
CA PHE A 66 2.04 -11.96 14.49
C PHE A 66 1.41 -10.63 14.94
N TYR A 67 0.65 -10.63 16.03
CA TYR A 67 -0.01 -9.41 16.54
C TYR A 67 0.95 -8.42 17.19
N HIS A 68 2.03 -8.90 17.81
CA HIS A 68 2.97 -8.03 18.54
C HIS A 68 4.16 -7.55 17.70
N TYR A 69 4.42 -8.17 16.53
CA TYR A 69 5.53 -7.79 15.66
C TYR A 69 5.10 -7.66 14.20
N SER A 70 4.66 -8.75 13.56
CA SER A 70 4.45 -8.76 12.11
C SER A 70 3.39 -7.75 11.64
N LEU A 71 2.27 -7.67 12.36
CA LEU A 71 1.16 -6.78 12.05
C LEU A 71 1.52 -5.30 12.27
N PRO A 72 2.06 -4.87 13.42
CA PRO A 72 2.57 -3.50 13.59
C PRO A 72 3.58 -3.10 12.52
N GLN A 73 4.52 -3.97 12.18
CA GLN A 73 5.51 -3.69 11.14
C GLN A 73 4.87 -3.53 9.75
N ALA A 74 3.90 -4.39 9.40
CA ALA A 74 3.18 -4.27 8.14
C ALA A 74 2.36 -2.98 8.07
N ILE A 75 1.70 -2.58 9.17
CA ILE A 75 0.95 -1.31 9.23
C ILE A 75 1.87 -0.11 9.03
N ILE A 76 3.05 -0.08 9.68
CA ILE A 76 4.03 1.01 9.49
C ILE A 76 4.44 1.11 8.02
N ARG A 77 4.79 -0.01 7.39
CA ARG A 77 5.14 -0.04 5.96
C ARG A 77 3.99 0.41 5.08
N PHE A 78 2.78 -0.05 5.37
CA PHE A 78 1.56 0.33 4.65
C PHE A 78 1.31 1.84 4.70
N LYS A 79 1.37 2.45 5.89
CA LYS A 79 1.26 3.91 6.06
C LYS A 79 2.33 4.67 5.28
N GLN A 80 3.57 4.17 5.31
CA GLN A 80 4.67 4.80 4.57
C GLN A 80 4.47 4.75 3.07
N GLY A 81 3.99 3.64 2.51
CA GLY A 81 3.67 3.57 1.09
C GLY A 81 2.47 4.43 0.72
N PHE A 82 1.44 4.48 1.58
CA PHE A 82 0.27 5.33 1.37
C PHE A 82 0.64 6.83 1.38
N GLY A 83 1.43 7.28 2.35
CA GLY A 83 1.86 8.68 2.44
C GLY A 83 2.80 9.13 1.31
N ARG A 84 3.29 8.20 0.49
CA ARG A 84 4.01 8.54 -0.74
C ARG A 84 3.08 8.85 -1.92
N LEU A 85 1.81 8.43 -1.90
CA LEU A 85 0.81 8.80 -2.92
C LEU A 85 0.29 10.22 -2.74
N ILE A 86 -0.10 10.58 -1.51
CA ILE A 86 -0.78 11.84 -1.23
C ILE A 86 0.20 12.73 -0.48
N ARG A 87 0.89 13.63 -1.21
CA ARG A 87 1.94 14.50 -0.65
C ARG A 87 1.48 15.93 -0.45
N SER A 88 0.51 16.41 -1.22
CA SER A 88 -0.06 17.74 -1.12
C SER A 88 -1.59 17.68 -0.90
N GLY A 89 -2.16 18.72 -0.29
CA GLY A 89 -3.61 18.80 -0.07
C GLY A 89 -4.45 18.93 -1.35
N THR A 90 -3.80 19.20 -2.49
CA THR A 90 -4.42 19.25 -3.82
C THR A 90 -4.27 17.95 -4.59
N ASP A 91 -3.44 17.01 -4.11
CA ASP A 91 -3.26 15.71 -4.76
C ASP A 91 -4.50 14.85 -4.50
N TYR A 92 -5.03 14.27 -5.57
CA TYR A 92 -6.06 13.26 -5.50
C TYR A 92 -5.56 12.01 -6.22
N GLY A 93 -5.89 10.84 -5.68
CA GLY A 93 -5.53 9.56 -6.28
C GLY A 93 -6.31 8.42 -5.65
N VAL A 94 -6.26 7.26 -6.32
CA VAL A 94 -6.91 6.04 -5.87
C VAL A 94 -5.88 5.04 -5.37
N VAL A 95 -6.18 4.36 -4.26
CA VAL A 95 -5.40 3.21 -3.80
C VAL A 95 -6.25 1.96 -3.91
N CYS A 96 -5.80 1.05 -4.76
CA CYS A 96 -6.44 -0.24 -5.00
C CYS A 96 -5.72 -1.33 -4.22
N ILE A 97 -6.43 -2.09 -3.40
CA ILE A 97 -5.84 -3.20 -2.63
C ILE A 97 -6.44 -4.50 -3.15
N LEU A 98 -5.62 -5.33 -3.80
CA LEU A 98 -6.05 -6.61 -4.39
C LEU A 98 -5.89 -7.79 -3.43
N ASP A 99 -5.61 -7.50 -2.16
CA ASP A 99 -5.45 -8.50 -1.11
C ASP A 99 -6.69 -8.56 -0.24
N LYS A 100 -7.52 -9.57 -0.46
CA LYS A 100 -8.78 -9.79 0.26
C LYS A 100 -8.64 -9.84 1.79
N ARG A 101 -7.44 -10.10 2.32
CA ARG A 101 -7.17 -10.10 3.76
C ARG A 101 -7.43 -8.73 4.41
N ILE A 102 -7.40 -7.63 3.64
CA ILE A 102 -7.74 -6.29 4.13
C ILE A 102 -9.18 -6.22 4.66
N TYR A 103 -10.12 -6.99 4.10
CA TYR A 103 -11.52 -6.99 4.52
C TYR A 103 -11.99 -8.33 5.13
N GLU A 104 -11.42 -9.48 4.73
CA GLU A 104 -11.79 -10.79 5.28
C GLU A 104 -11.22 -11.06 6.68
N LYS A 105 -10.07 -10.46 7.04
CA LYS A 105 -9.41 -10.72 8.32
C LYS A 105 -9.68 -9.58 9.30
N ARG A 106 -9.91 -9.93 10.57
CA ARG A 106 -10.13 -8.96 11.66
C ARG A 106 -9.03 -7.91 11.77
N TYR A 107 -7.78 -8.28 11.51
CA TYR A 107 -6.66 -7.32 11.55
C TYR A 107 -6.67 -6.34 10.37
N GLY A 108 -7.40 -6.62 9.30
CA GLY A 108 -7.46 -5.77 8.10
C GLY A 108 -8.00 -4.38 8.41
N GLU A 109 -8.97 -4.31 9.33
CA GLU A 109 -9.49 -3.04 9.85
C GLU A 109 -8.39 -2.14 10.47
N LEU A 110 -7.35 -2.73 11.06
CA LEU A 110 -6.25 -1.96 11.63
C LEU A 110 -5.40 -1.26 10.55
N PHE A 111 -5.34 -1.82 9.33
CA PHE A 111 -4.72 -1.12 8.21
C PHE A 111 -5.57 0.08 7.78
N ILE A 112 -6.88 -0.09 7.66
CA ILE A 112 -7.79 0.98 7.23
C ILE A 112 -7.82 2.12 8.25
N ARG A 113 -8.00 1.79 9.54
CA ARG A 113 -7.98 2.78 10.63
C ARG A 113 -6.63 3.50 10.79
N SER A 114 -5.56 2.95 10.21
CA SER A 114 -4.23 3.58 10.24
C SER A 114 -4.09 4.75 9.25
N LEU A 115 -5.06 4.89 8.34
CA LEU A 115 -5.10 5.92 7.29
C LEU A 115 -6.14 7.01 7.61
N PRO A 116 -5.94 8.25 7.13
CA PRO A 116 -6.82 9.38 7.45
C PRO A 116 -8.14 9.35 6.64
N GLY A 117 -9.27 9.06 7.30
CA GLY A 117 -10.62 9.45 6.84
C GLY A 117 -11.03 9.03 5.43
N LEU A 118 -10.55 7.88 4.94
CA LEU A 118 -10.78 7.44 3.57
C LEU A 118 -12.18 6.84 3.37
N LYS A 119 -12.79 7.13 2.22
CA LYS A 119 -13.90 6.33 1.70
C LYS A 119 -13.33 5.03 1.12
N MET A 120 -13.89 3.91 1.51
CA MET A 120 -13.48 2.58 1.04
C MET A 120 -14.68 1.88 0.44
N ASP A 121 -14.54 1.48 -0.81
CA ASP A 121 -15.51 0.66 -1.53
C ASP A 121 -14.91 -0.74 -1.77
N ILE A 122 -15.73 -1.77 -1.62
CA ILE A 122 -15.35 -3.16 -1.91
C ILE A 122 -16.13 -3.59 -3.15
N MET A 123 -15.40 -4.03 -4.17
CA MET A 123 -15.97 -4.41 -5.47
C MET A 123 -15.17 -5.53 -6.11
N LYS A 124 -15.71 -6.09 -7.19
CA LYS A 124 -14.99 -7.11 -7.97
C LYS A 124 -13.88 -6.45 -8.80
N THR A 125 -12.87 -7.25 -9.18
CA THR A 125 -11.70 -6.72 -9.90
C THR A 125 -12.09 -6.19 -11.28
N GLU A 126 -13.10 -6.80 -11.91
CA GLU A 126 -13.62 -6.43 -13.22
C GLU A 126 -14.30 -5.04 -13.22
N GLU A 127 -14.78 -4.60 -12.04
CA GLU A 127 -15.47 -3.30 -11.85
C GLU A 127 -14.48 -2.17 -11.51
N LEU A 128 -13.24 -2.52 -11.15
CA LEU A 128 -12.25 -1.60 -10.60
C LEU A 128 -11.82 -0.52 -11.60
N ALA A 129 -11.50 -0.92 -12.83
CA ALA A 129 -11.04 0.02 -13.87
C ALA A 129 -12.11 1.08 -14.18
N GLY A 130 -13.35 0.64 -14.44
CA GLY A 130 -14.45 1.55 -14.77
C GLY A 130 -14.86 2.45 -13.61
N THR A 131 -14.69 2.01 -12.36
CA THR A 131 -14.94 2.85 -11.18
C THR A 131 -13.88 3.94 -11.04
N ILE A 132 -12.60 3.60 -11.20
CA ILE A 132 -11.49 4.55 -11.13
C ILE A 132 -11.60 5.60 -12.23
N GLU A 133 -11.92 5.18 -13.45
CA GLU A 133 -12.10 6.07 -14.60
C GLU A 133 -13.20 7.12 -14.34
N LYS A 134 -14.37 6.68 -13.86
CA LYS A 134 -15.47 7.57 -13.46
C LYS A 134 -15.04 8.54 -12.37
N TRP A 135 -14.38 8.04 -11.31
CA TRP A 135 -13.92 8.87 -10.21
C TRP A 135 -12.88 9.92 -10.63
N LEU A 136 -11.96 9.57 -11.53
CA LEU A 136 -10.98 10.51 -12.08
C LEU A 136 -11.63 11.57 -12.97
N ALA A 137 -12.64 11.20 -13.76
CA ALA A 137 -13.40 12.14 -14.58
C ALA A 137 -14.14 13.17 -13.71
N ASP A 138 -14.77 12.73 -12.62
CA ASP A 138 -15.48 13.61 -11.67
C ASP A 138 -14.55 14.60 -10.93
N LYS A 139 -13.25 14.30 -10.85
CA LYS A 139 -12.23 15.17 -10.22
C LYS A 139 -11.51 16.10 -11.21
N SER A 140 -11.65 15.84 -12.50
CA SER A 140 -11.01 16.64 -13.57
C SER A 140 -11.91 17.76 -14.10
N ASN A 141 -13.19 17.78 -13.70
CA ASN A 141 -14.14 18.88 -13.90
C ASN A 141 -14.18 19.80 -12.69
#